data_AF-Q54TL1-F1
#
_entry.id   AF-Q54TL1-F1
#
_cell.length_a   1.000
_cell.length_b   1.000
_cell.length_c   1.000
_cell.angle_alpha   90.00
_cell.angle_beta   90.00
_cell.angle_gamma   90.00
#
_symmetry.space_group_name_H-M   'P 1'
#
loop_
_entity.id
_entity.type
_entity.pdbx_description
1 polymer ?
#
loop_
_entity_poly.entity_id
_entity_poly.type
_entity_poly.pdbx_seq_one_letter_code
_entity_poly.pdbx_strand_id
1 'polypeptide(L)'
;MEINKNYFLLLLILLNISNFVLGGSINLSLRSQGHSSIRTSWIIIGERTYLLNGRGINAFAFDPSNPSVVKMLKSDTYMEEPPFVKDVSVGFTSFVGEIKPRKNWVIAIVSLDDSYLNMSEDVRQWFRGYGISLSYRGSYALVLQSNGLALNKIAGSSSTIEGSSSVLESVIVSY
;
A
#
# COMPACT_ATOMS: atom_id res chain seq x y z
N MET A 1 27.02 43.18 -7.97
CA MET A 1 27.73 41.92 -8.25
C MET A 1 26.85 41.13 -9.20
N GLU A 2 27.12 41.16 -10.50
CA GLU A 2 26.33 40.40 -11.48
C GLU A 2 26.71 38.93 -11.39
N ILE A 3 25.78 38.09 -10.97
CA ILE A 3 25.95 36.64 -11.03
C ILE A 3 26.01 36.27 -12.51
N ASN A 4 27.14 35.73 -12.94
CA ASN A 4 27.34 35.29 -14.31
C ASN A 4 26.32 34.17 -14.64
N LYS A 5 25.42 34.47 -15.58
CA LYS A 5 24.29 33.62 -15.98
C LYS A 5 24.69 32.18 -16.32
N ASN A 6 25.93 31.97 -16.78
CA ASN A 6 26.45 30.64 -17.11
C ASN A 6 26.61 29.75 -15.87
N TYR A 7 27.00 30.31 -14.72
CA TYR A 7 27.09 29.54 -13.47
C TYR A 7 25.71 29.14 -12.94
N PHE A 8 24.71 30.02 -13.07
CA PHE A 8 23.35 29.72 -12.65
C PHE A 8 22.73 28.60 -13.50
N LEU A 9 22.94 28.63 -14.83
CA LEU A 9 22.50 27.56 -15.71
C LEU A 9 23.21 26.23 -15.40
N LEU A 10 24.53 26.26 -15.16
CA LEU A 10 25.29 25.06 -14.78
C LEU A 10 24.79 24.47 -13.45
N LEU A 11 24.48 25.31 -12.45
CA LEU A 11 23.92 24.88 -11.17
C LEU A 11 22.54 24.23 -11.36
N LEU A 12 21.66 24.81 -12.18
CA LEU A 12 20.36 24.22 -12.51
C LEU A 12 20.50 22.87 -13.22
N ILE A 13 21.45 22.74 -14.15
CA ILE A 13 21.74 21.46 -14.83
C ILE A 13 22.22 20.43 -13.81
N LEU A 14 23.16 20.79 -12.93
CA LEU A 14 23.67 19.90 -11.88
C LEU A 14 22.58 19.47 -10.89
N LEU A 15 21.68 20.38 -10.48
CA LEU A 15 20.55 20.06 -9.60
C LEU A 15 19.54 19.11 -10.27
N ASN A 16 19.32 19.25 -11.58
CA ASN A 16 18.47 18.32 -12.34
C ASN A 16 19.16 16.97 -12.55
N ILE A 17 20.47 16.95 -12.82
CA ILE A 17 21.25 15.71 -12.94
C ILE A 17 21.31 14.99 -11.60
N SER A 18 21.47 15.68 -10.47
CA SER A 18 21.48 15.01 -9.15
C SER A 18 20.14 14.33 -8.84
N ASN A 19 19.02 14.95 -9.23
CA ASN A 19 17.70 14.31 -9.12
C ASN A 19 17.52 13.13 -10.09
N PHE A 20 18.23 13.14 -11.23
CA PHE A 20 18.16 12.06 -12.23
C PHE A 20 19.13 10.90 -11.94
N VAL A 21 20.27 11.17 -11.29
CA VAL A 21 21.34 10.20 -11.02
C VAL A 21 21.19 9.51 -9.66
N LEU A 22 20.47 10.11 -8.70
CA LEU A 22 20.31 9.55 -7.35
C LEU A 22 19.04 8.71 -7.14
N GLY A 23 18.27 8.47 -8.20
CA GLY A 23 16.96 7.82 -8.09
C GLY A 23 15.93 8.74 -7.47
N GLY A 24 14.69 8.63 -7.94
CA GLY A 24 13.59 9.35 -7.33
C GLY A 24 13.22 8.69 -6.00
N SER A 25 12.57 9.43 -5.12
CA SER A 25 11.91 8.84 -3.96
C SER A 25 10.51 9.39 -3.81
N ILE A 26 9.62 8.58 -3.24
CA ILE A 26 8.27 8.99 -2.93
C ILE A 26 7.89 8.57 -1.52
N ASN A 27 7.32 9.51 -0.78
CA ASN A 27 6.76 9.26 0.54
C ASN A 27 5.44 8.52 0.39
N LEU A 28 5.32 7.40 1.10
CA LEU A 28 4.10 6.63 1.22
C LEU A 28 3.69 6.64 2.69
N SER A 29 2.44 6.97 2.97
CA SER A 29 1.89 6.84 4.33
C SER A 29 0.56 6.10 4.25
N LEU A 30 0.32 5.22 5.22
CA LEU A 30 -0.84 4.35 5.27
C LEU A 30 -1.46 4.48 6.65
N ARG A 31 -2.80 4.50 6.69
CA ARG A 31 -3.57 4.31 7.89
C ARG A 31 -4.58 3.21 7.68
N SER A 32 -4.51 2.18 8.50
CA SER A 32 -5.60 1.21 8.65
C SER A 32 -6.36 1.46 9.94
N GLN A 33 -7.57 0.92 9.99
CA GLN A 33 -8.49 1.14 11.10
C GLN A 33 -9.34 -0.09 11.30
N GLY A 34 -9.34 -0.62 12.52
CA GLY A 34 -10.17 -1.77 12.90
C GLY A 34 -11.60 -1.31 13.20
N HIS A 35 -12.28 -2.01 14.10
CA HIS A 35 -13.61 -1.60 14.53
C HIS A 35 -13.58 -0.22 15.20
N SER A 36 -14.12 0.83 14.58
CA SER A 36 -14.18 2.15 15.21
C SER A 36 -15.40 2.92 14.72
N SER A 37 -15.79 3.95 15.49
CA SER A 37 -16.71 4.98 15.02
C SER A 37 -16.14 5.72 13.80
N ILE A 38 -14.81 5.77 13.68
CA ILE A 38 -14.10 6.29 12.51
C ILE A 38 -13.95 5.14 11.50
N ARG A 39 -14.75 5.15 10.43
CA ARG A 39 -14.74 4.13 9.37
C ARG A 39 -13.97 4.60 8.14
N THR A 40 -12.77 5.12 8.35
CA THR A 40 -11.92 5.60 7.26
C THR A 40 -10.48 5.14 7.45
N SER A 41 -9.97 4.47 6.43
CA SER A 41 -8.55 4.23 6.20
C SER A 41 -8.06 5.17 5.09
N TRP A 42 -6.76 5.35 4.97
CA TRP A 42 -6.21 6.16 3.88
C TRP A 42 -4.84 5.67 3.46
N ILE A 43 -4.51 5.97 2.21
CA ILE A 43 -3.16 5.81 1.66
C ILE A 43 -2.78 7.14 1.01
N ILE A 44 -1.62 7.67 1.38
CA ILE A 44 -1.05 8.91 0.84
C ILE A 44 0.18 8.52 0.03
N ILE A 45 0.20 8.87 -1.26
CA ILE A 45 1.28 8.60 -2.20
C ILE A 45 1.82 9.95 -2.69
N GLY A 46 3.00 10.34 -2.20
CA GLY A 46 3.51 11.70 -2.37
C GLY A 46 2.56 12.72 -1.75
N GLU A 47 2.00 13.59 -2.57
CA GLU A 47 1.02 14.62 -2.16
C GLU A 47 -0.44 14.18 -2.35
N ARG A 48 -0.69 13.00 -2.94
CA ARG A 48 -2.04 12.52 -3.25
C ARG A 48 -2.58 11.67 -2.12
N THR A 49 -3.76 12.03 -1.61
CA THR A 49 -4.46 11.27 -0.58
C THR A 49 -5.60 10.46 -1.18
N TYR A 50 -5.66 9.18 -0.84
CA TYR A 50 -6.73 8.27 -1.20
C TYR A 50 -7.49 7.84 0.05
N LEU A 51 -8.74 8.30 0.18
CA LEU A 51 -9.62 7.89 1.27
C LEU A 51 -10.29 6.55 0.94
N LEU A 52 -10.32 5.66 1.92
CA LEU A 52 -10.80 4.29 1.82
C LEU A 52 -11.88 4.07 2.87
N ASN A 53 -13.12 4.03 2.42
CA ASN A 53 -14.31 3.84 3.27
C ASN A 53 -14.97 2.45 3.08
N GLY A 54 -14.36 1.57 2.27
CA GLY A 54 -14.83 0.21 2.07
C GLY A 54 -14.25 -0.73 3.13
N ARG A 55 -15.11 -1.43 3.86
CA ARG A 55 -14.70 -2.49 4.81
C ARG A 55 -13.88 -3.57 4.09
N GLY A 56 -12.99 -4.23 4.82
CA GLY A 56 -12.18 -5.33 4.30
C GLY A 56 -10.75 -4.95 3.94
N ILE A 57 -10.24 -5.62 2.91
CA ILE A 57 -8.90 -5.41 2.39
C ILE A 57 -8.96 -4.30 1.34
N ASN A 58 -8.16 -3.27 1.51
CA ASN A 58 -8.00 -2.20 0.54
C ASN A 58 -6.54 -2.18 0.08
N ALA A 59 -6.30 -2.22 -1.23
CA ALA A 59 -4.95 -2.18 -1.77
C ALA A 59 -4.84 -1.25 -2.99
N PHE A 60 -3.66 -0.67 -3.15
CA PHE A 60 -3.26 0.11 -4.30
C PHE A 60 -1.99 -0.47 -4.90
N ALA A 61 -1.89 -0.42 -6.23
CA ALA A 61 -0.64 -0.67 -6.92
C ALA A 61 -0.30 0.50 -7.86
N PHE A 62 0.97 0.89 -7.86
CA PHE A 62 1.48 2.00 -8.64
C PHE A 62 2.94 1.78 -9.03
N ASP A 63 3.34 2.47 -10.09
CA ASP A 63 4.75 2.64 -10.46
C ASP A 63 5.29 3.84 -9.66
N PRO A 64 6.31 3.68 -8.81
CA PRO A 64 6.83 4.80 -8.03
C PRO A 64 7.43 5.92 -8.91
N SER A 65 7.83 5.63 -10.16
CA SER A 65 8.25 6.65 -11.15
C SER A 65 7.12 7.46 -11.77
N ASN A 66 5.89 6.94 -11.70
CA ASN A 66 4.67 7.63 -12.07
C ASN A 66 3.59 7.31 -11.04
N PRO A 67 3.55 8.04 -9.91
CA PRO A 67 2.78 7.69 -8.72
C PRO A 67 1.26 7.89 -8.87
N SER A 68 0.76 7.93 -10.10
CA SER A 68 -0.64 7.76 -10.38
C SER A 68 -1.03 6.31 -10.11
N VAL A 69 -1.96 6.10 -9.19
CA VAL A 69 -2.55 4.78 -8.94
C VAL A 69 -3.01 4.17 -10.26
N VAL A 70 -2.45 3.00 -10.59
CA VAL A 70 -2.85 2.27 -11.79
C VAL A 70 -3.93 1.25 -11.45
N LYS A 71 -3.88 0.65 -10.25
CA LYS A 71 -4.84 -0.36 -9.83
C LYS A 71 -5.25 -0.20 -8.38
N MET A 72 -6.53 -0.42 -8.11
CA MET A 72 -7.12 -0.43 -6.78
C MET A 72 -7.88 -1.74 -6.58
N LEU A 73 -7.74 -2.33 -5.40
CA LEU A 73 -8.56 -3.42 -4.90
C LEU A 73 -9.33 -2.93 -3.67
N LYS A 74 -10.61 -3.23 -3.63
CA LYS A 74 -11.46 -3.09 -2.44
C LYS A 74 -12.27 -4.38 -2.32
N SER A 75 -12.12 -5.10 -1.21
CA SER A 75 -12.79 -6.38 -1.01
C SER A 75 -13.31 -6.50 0.41
N ASP A 76 -14.63 -6.50 0.55
CA ASP A 76 -15.33 -6.65 1.83
C ASP A 76 -15.29 -8.10 2.31
N THR A 77 -14.62 -8.35 3.44
CA THR A 77 -14.45 -9.70 4.01
C THR A 77 -15.54 -10.07 5.01
N TYR A 78 -16.54 -9.22 5.25
CA TYR A 78 -17.56 -9.45 6.28
C TYR A 78 -18.93 -9.84 5.70
N MET A 79 -19.08 -10.00 4.37
CA MET A 79 -20.39 -10.36 3.81
C MET A 79 -20.87 -11.71 4.38
N GLU A 80 -21.87 -11.67 5.26
CA GLU A 80 -22.36 -12.82 6.05
C GLU A 80 -23.26 -13.77 5.27
N GLU A 81 -23.69 -13.45 4.04
CA GLU A 81 -24.71 -14.24 3.33
C GLU A 81 -24.28 -14.70 1.92
N PRO A 82 -24.32 -16.03 1.64
CA PRO A 82 -24.31 -16.57 0.28
C PRO A 82 -25.46 -15.98 -0.56
N PRO A 83 -25.32 -15.87 -1.89
CA PRO A 83 -24.21 -16.34 -2.71
C PRO A 83 -23.04 -15.36 -2.80
N PHE A 84 -23.03 -14.30 -1.98
CA PHE A 84 -22.13 -13.16 -2.16
C PHE A 84 -20.73 -13.34 -1.57
N VAL A 85 -20.35 -14.56 -1.19
CA VAL A 85 -18.94 -14.93 -1.00
C VAL A 85 -18.28 -15.05 -2.39
N LYS A 86 -18.35 -13.98 -3.21
CA LYS A 86 -17.44 -13.83 -4.35
C LYS A 86 -16.07 -13.66 -3.74
N ASP A 87 -15.28 -14.71 -3.91
CA ASP A 87 -14.06 -15.02 -3.18
C ASP A 87 -13.12 -13.81 -3.09
N VAL A 88 -13.17 -13.13 -1.94
CA VAL A 88 -12.27 -12.00 -1.61
C VAL A 88 -10.82 -12.41 -1.82
N SER A 89 -10.52 -13.68 -1.57
CA SER A 89 -9.20 -14.26 -1.78
C SER A 89 -8.84 -14.36 -3.25
N VAL A 90 -9.77 -14.73 -4.15
CA VAL A 90 -9.53 -14.72 -5.60
C VAL A 90 -9.28 -13.30 -6.10
N GLY A 91 -10.07 -12.32 -5.65
CA GLY A 91 -9.84 -10.91 -5.99
C GLY A 91 -8.46 -10.43 -5.55
N PHE A 92 -8.08 -10.75 -4.31
CA PHE A 92 -6.78 -10.40 -3.75
C PHE A 92 -5.61 -11.10 -4.45
N THR A 93 -5.70 -12.42 -4.65
CA THR A 93 -4.65 -13.21 -5.31
C THR A 93 -4.46 -12.83 -6.77
N SER A 94 -5.55 -12.55 -7.51
CA SER A 94 -5.50 -12.03 -8.87
C SER A 94 -4.83 -10.64 -8.91
N PHE A 95 -5.22 -9.74 -8.00
CA PHE A 95 -4.58 -8.44 -7.85
C PHE A 95 -3.07 -8.56 -7.61
N VAL A 96 -2.64 -9.40 -6.67
CA VAL A 96 -1.22 -9.65 -6.37
C VAL A 96 -0.49 -10.26 -7.58
N GLY A 97 -1.12 -11.24 -8.24
CA GLY A 97 -0.57 -11.96 -9.39
C GLY A 97 -0.31 -11.07 -10.61
N GLU A 98 -1.13 -10.04 -10.83
CA GLU A 98 -0.94 -9.08 -11.92
C GLU A 98 0.20 -8.08 -11.68
N ILE A 99 0.54 -7.82 -10.41
CA ILE A 99 1.56 -6.82 -10.05
C ILE A 99 2.94 -7.45 -9.85
N LYS A 100 3.01 -8.67 -9.31
CA LYS A 100 4.25 -9.41 -9.05
C LYS A 100 5.22 -9.50 -10.26
N PRO A 101 4.78 -9.60 -11.53
CA PRO A 101 5.69 -9.59 -12.68
C PRO A 101 6.25 -8.20 -13.05
N ARG A 102 5.68 -7.12 -12.51
CA ARG A 102 6.06 -5.75 -12.85
C ARG A 102 7.24 -5.31 -11.99
N LYS A 103 8.36 -4.93 -12.59
CA LYS A 103 9.56 -4.52 -11.84
C LYS A 103 9.34 -3.16 -11.14
N ASN A 104 9.79 -3.06 -9.89
CA ASN A 104 9.78 -1.88 -9.02
C ASN A 104 8.39 -1.33 -8.65
N TRP A 105 7.31 -2.00 -9.04
CA TRP A 105 5.95 -1.60 -8.66
C TRP A 105 5.70 -1.79 -7.18
N VAL A 106 4.97 -0.87 -6.58
CA VAL A 106 4.63 -0.87 -5.17
C VAL A 106 3.20 -1.35 -4.98
N ILE A 107 2.99 -2.18 -3.96
CA ILE A 107 1.67 -2.53 -3.44
C ILE A 107 1.54 -1.95 -2.03
N ALA A 108 0.54 -1.11 -1.80
CA ALA A 108 0.19 -0.58 -0.50
C ALA A 108 -1.16 -1.16 -0.05
N ILE A 109 -1.20 -1.80 1.11
CA ILE A 109 -2.37 -2.53 1.62
C ILE A 109 -2.74 -2.00 3.01
N VAL A 110 -4.02 -1.75 3.25
CA VAL A 110 -4.59 -1.43 4.56
C VAL A 110 -5.88 -2.20 4.81
N SER A 111 -6.18 -2.48 6.08
CA SER A 111 -7.50 -2.97 6.49
C SER A 111 -8.45 -1.84 6.91
N LEU A 112 -9.75 -2.12 6.78
CA LEU A 112 -10.82 -1.31 7.37
C LEU A 112 -11.90 -2.18 8.01
N ASP A 113 -12.27 -1.89 9.27
CA ASP A 113 -13.26 -2.63 10.07
C ASP A 113 -12.88 -4.12 10.13
N ASP A 114 -13.64 -5.05 9.54
CA ASP A 114 -13.23 -6.44 9.42
C ASP A 114 -12.53 -6.71 8.08
N SER A 115 -11.36 -7.35 8.13
CA SER A 115 -10.56 -7.82 6.99
C SER A 115 -10.19 -9.31 7.11
N TYR A 116 -10.86 -10.04 8.01
CA TYR A 116 -10.45 -11.38 8.44
C TYR A 116 -11.49 -12.46 8.15
N LEU A 117 -12.78 -12.20 8.43
CA LEU A 117 -13.81 -13.24 8.59
C LEU A 117 -13.91 -14.19 7.39
N ASN A 118 -14.09 -13.65 6.18
CA ASN A 118 -14.19 -14.42 4.93
C ASN A 118 -12.90 -14.49 4.10
N MET A 119 -11.74 -14.18 4.69
CA MET A 119 -10.45 -14.38 4.03
C MET A 119 -10.06 -15.87 4.08
N SER A 120 -9.67 -16.47 2.95
CA SER A 120 -9.17 -17.84 2.92
C SER A 120 -7.89 -18.01 3.76
N GLU A 121 -7.63 -19.24 4.19
CA GLU A 121 -6.41 -19.54 4.94
C GLU A 121 -5.14 -19.30 4.10
N ASP A 122 -5.16 -19.57 2.80
CA ASP A 122 -4.01 -19.31 1.92
C ASP A 122 -3.63 -17.82 1.90
N VAL A 123 -4.60 -16.92 1.83
CA VAL A 123 -4.33 -15.47 1.90
C VAL A 123 -3.87 -15.06 3.29
N ARG A 124 -4.43 -15.65 4.36
CA ARG A 124 -3.94 -15.40 5.73
C ARG A 124 -2.49 -15.85 5.89
N GLN A 125 -2.13 -17.03 5.39
CA GLN A 125 -0.75 -17.53 5.38
C GLN A 125 0.17 -16.63 4.56
N TRP A 126 -0.30 -16.12 3.41
CA TRP A 126 0.45 -15.14 2.62
C TRP A 126 0.78 -13.88 3.43
N PHE A 127 -0.17 -13.32 4.19
CA PHE A 127 0.08 -12.18 5.09
C PHE A 127 1.07 -12.51 6.21
N ARG A 128 0.92 -13.70 6.82
CA ARG A 128 1.87 -14.18 7.86
C ARG A 128 3.29 -14.34 7.31
N GLY A 129 3.45 -14.70 6.02
CA GLY A 129 4.74 -14.72 5.33
C GLY A 129 5.47 -13.37 5.29
N TYR A 130 4.75 -12.26 5.46
CA TYR A 130 5.31 -10.90 5.62
C TYR A 130 5.28 -10.39 7.07
N GLY A 131 5.05 -11.28 8.03
CA GLY A 131 4.98 -10.95 9.45
C GLY A 131 3.73 -10.15 9.85
N ILE A 132 2.66 -10.17 9.05
CA ILE A 132 1.39 -9.52 9.39
C ILE A 132 0.50 -10.52 10.12
N SER A 133 0.22 -10.24 11.40
CA SER A 133 -0.73 -11.01 12.19
C SER A 133 -2.14 -10.47 11.95
N LEU A 134 -3.05 -11.34 11.52
CA LEU A 134 -4.44 -10.98 11.24
C LEU A 134 -5.33 -11.47 12.38
N SER A 135 -6.33 -10.67 12.74
CA SER A 135 -7.36 -11.00 13.72
C SER A 135 -8.70 -10.37 13.32
N TYR A 136 -9.79 -10.85 13.94
CA TYR A 136 -11.12 -10.28 13.73
C TYR A 136 -11.10 -8.79 14.06
N ARG A 137 -11.49 -7.96 13.08
CA ARG A 137 -11.42 -6.50 13.16
C ARG A 137 -10.05 -5.90 13.54
N GLY A 138 -8.96 -6.62 13.27
CA GLY A 138 -7.59 -6.17 13.44
C GLY A 138 -7.17 -5.16 12.38
N SER A 139 -6.27 -4.24 12.75
CA SER A 139 -5.69 -3.26 11.83
C SER A 139 -4.35 -3.74 11.31
N TYR A 140 -4.08 -3.56 10.03
CA TYR A 140 -2.75 -3.74 9.48
C TYR A 140 -2.47 -2.81 8.30
N ALA A 141 -1.20 -2.49 8.13
CA ALA A 141 -0.67 -1.83 6.95
C ALA A 141 0.49 -2.66 6.42
N LEU A 142 0.58 -2.82 5.10
CA LEU A 142 1.67 -3.57 4.45
C LEU A 142 2.07 -2.86 3.16
N VAL A 143 3.38 -2.69 2.99
CA VAL A 143 3.97 -2.13 1.77
C VAL A 143 4.95 -3.14 1.20
N LEU A 144 4.68 -3.55 -0.04
CA LEU A 144 5.52 -4.45 -0.80
C LEU A 144 6.05 -3.75 -2.05
N GLN A 145 7.23 -4.15 -2.51
CA GLN A 145 7.73 -3.78 -3.83
C GLN A 145 8.12 -5.01 -4.62
N SER A 146 7.66 -5.04 -5.86
CA SER A 146 7.96 -6.09 -6.80
C SER A 146 9.35 -5.93 -7.40
N ASN A 147 10.09 -7.02 -7.55
CA ASN A 147 11.33 -7.05 -8.32
C ASN A 147 11.17 -7.74 -9.70
N GLY A 148 9.94 -8.05 -10.10
CA GLY A 148 9.60 -8.77 -11.33
C GLY A 148 9.52 -10.30 -11.17
N LEU A 149 9.96 -10.85 -10.03
CA LEU A 149 9.90 -12.28 -9.71
C LEU A 149 9.19 -12.56 -8.38
N ALA A 150 9.33 -11.65 -7.41
CA ALA A 150 8.83 -11.73 -6.05
C ALA A 150 8.39 -10.36 -5.56
N LEU A 151 7.66 -10.36 -4.44
CA LEU A 151 7.31 -9.17 -3.70
C LEU A 151 8.16 -9.13 -2.42
N ASN A 152 8.87 -8.03 -2.21
CA ASN A 152 9.68 -7.80 -1.03
C ASN A 152 8.93 -6.84 -0.10
N LYS A 153 8.87 -7.15 1.20
CA LYS A 153 8.34 -6.22 2.19
C LYS A 153 9.31 -5.06 2.37
N ILE A 154 8.79 -3.84 2.24
CA ILE A 154 9.53 -2.61 2.57
C ILE A 154 9.10 -2.09 3.94
N ALA A 155 7.80 -2.15 4.24
CA ALA A 155 7.25 -1.72 5.52
C ALA A 155 6.01 -2.54 5.86
N GLY A 156 5.64 -2.60 7.13
CA GLY A 156 4.36 -3.15 7.51
C GLY A 156 4.24 -3.48 8.98
N SER A 157 3.05 -3.22 9.50
CA SER A 157 2.70 -3.22 10.90
C SER A 157 1.29 -3.81 11.08
N SER A 158 1.01 -4.39 12.23
CA SER A 158 -0.30 -4.94 12.58
C SER A 158 -0.63 -4.68 14.04
N SER A 159 -1.91 -4.50 14.36
CA SER A 159 -2.41 -4.54 15.72
C SER A 159 -2.95 -5.93 16.04
N THR A 160 -2.61 -6.44 17.22
CA THR A 160 -3.06 -7.76 17.68
C THR A 160 -4.37 -7.72 18.45
N ILE A 161 -4.86 -6.52 18.78
CA ILE A 161 -6.04 -6.33 19.62
C ILE A 161 -7.27 -6.19 18.73
N GLU A 162 -8.26 -7.05 18.97
CA GLU A 162 -9.59 -6.94 18.39
C GLU A 162 -10.25 -5.63 18.82
N GLY A 163 -10.71 -4.85 17.85
CA GLY A 163 -11.41 -3.61 18.11
C GLY A 163 -10.51 -2.38 18.30
N SER A 164 -10.98 -1.26 17.74
CA SER A 164 -10.53 0.14 17.86
C SER A 164 -9.06 0.49 17.65
N SER A 165 -8.19 -0.47 17.40
CA SER A 165 -6.81 -0.19 17.04
C SER A 165 -6.73 0.48 15.66
N SER A 166 -5.75 1.34 15.49
CA SER A 166 -5.33 1.88 14.19
C SER A 166 -3.85 1.57 14.01
N VAL A 167 -3.44 1.36 12.77
CA VAL A 167 -2.02 1.25 12.42
C VAL A 167 -1.69 2.39 11.47
N LEU A 168 -0.61 3.10 11.80
CA LEU A 168 0.02 4.08 10.93
C LEU A 168 1.36 3.51 10.48
N GLU A 169 1.63 3.60 9.17
CA GLU A 169 2.88 3.16 8.58
C GLU A 169 3.34 4.23 7.60
N SER A 170 4.63 4.60 7.65
CA SER A 170 5.21 5.61 6.76
C SER A 170 6.55 5.11 6.25
N VAL A 171 6.74 5.17 4.93
CA VAL A 171 7.92 4.62 4.26
C VAL A 171 8.30 5.48 3.06
N ILE A 172 9.59 5.54 2.79
CA ILE A 172 10.14 6.17 1.58
C ILE A 172 10.40 5.05 0.57
N VAL A 173 9.82 5.15 -0.62
CA VAL A 173 10.08 4.21 -1.71
C VAL A 173 10.99 4.86 -2.75
N SER A 174 12.14 4.25 -2.99
CA SER A 174 13.08 4.64 -4.05
C SER A 174 12.72 4.00 -5.40
N TYR A 175 12.99 4.71 -6.49
CA TYR A 175 12.76 4.24 -7.87
C TYR A 175 13.78 4.76 -8.88
#